data_AF-A0A7S2KT33-F1
#
_entry.id   AF-A0A7S2KT33-F1
#
_cell.length_a   1.000
_cell.length_b   1.000
_cell.length_c   1.000
_cell.angle_alpha   90.00
_cell.angle_beta   90.00
_cell.angle_gamma   90.00
#
_symmetry.space_group_name_H-M   'P 1'
#
loop_
_entity.id
_entity.type
_entity.pdbx_description
1 polymer ?
#
loop_
_entity_poly.entity_id
_entity_poly.type
_entity_poly.pdbx_seq_one_letter_code
_entity_poly.pdbx_strand_id
1 'polypeptide(L)'
;TRLVASNTRPAAAETAILDLLCGLVQAGDVEAAAKLQPAACKLLTALNDAIAALEKSRFTDYSASAKRVSHPEVKRWLLSDEHELSLRLSKDARLSVHRQLEGVDVDHETTARSGTMGTMALKKGESIGAFAQQRAAELRRQRDELRSALVAMEHIQRVGTTAMGGSGALASSSIGGSASSKVGSEASTKKRKAAV
;
A
#
# COMPACT_ATOMS: atom_id res chain seq x y z
N THR A 1 19.34 -18.28 -1.76
CA THR A 1 18.00 -18.19 -2.38
C THR A 1 17.93 -16.88 -3.14
N ARG A 2 18.01 -16.93 -4.47
CA ARG A 2 17.81 -15.76 -5.33
C ARG A 2 16.40 -15.24 -5.07
N LEU A 3 16.26 -14.09 -4.42
CA LEU A 3 15.06 -13.29 -4.52
C LEU A 3 14.95 -12.91 -5.99
N VAL A 4 14.10 -13.65 -6.69
CA VAL A 4 13.57 -13.24 -7.96
C VAL A 4 12.99 -11.86 -7.69
N ALA A 5 13.64 -10.82 -8.19
CA ALA A 5 13.00 -9.55 -8.49
C ALA A 5 11.93 -9.88 -9.54
N SER A 6 10.85 -10.51 -9.11
CA SER A 6 9.65 -10.64 -9.90
C SER A 6 9.23 -9.21 -10.13
N ASN A 7 9.45 -8.73 -11.34
CA ASN A 7 9.00 -7.47 -11.88
C ASN A 7 7.57 -7.20 -11.38
N THR A 8 7.44 -6.50 -10.25
CA THR A 8 6.16 -6.03 -9.71
C THR A 8 5.85 -4.67 -10.33
N ARG A 9 6.14 -4.48 -11.62
CA ARG A 9 5.37 -3.53 -12.41
C ARG A 9 3.95 -4.10 -12.46
N PRO A 10 2.89 -3.30 -12.29
CA PRO A 10 1.60 -3.78 -12.75
C PRO A 10 1.83 -4.08 -14.23
N ALA A 11 1.45 -5.26 -14.72
CA ALA A 11 1.59 -5.55 -16.13
C ALA A 11 0.92 -4.39 -16.89
N ALA A 12 1.44 -3.92 -18.02
CA ALA A 12 0.86 -2.77 -18.73
C ALA A 12 -0.65 -2.90 -18.98
N ALA A 13 -1.17 -4.14 -18.98
CA ALA A 13 -2.57 -4.49 -19.00
C ALA A 13 -3.38 -4.05 -17.76
N GLU A 14 -2.79 -4.04 -16.56
CA GLU A 14 -3.44 -3.66 -15.29
C GLU A 14 -3.62 -2.14 -15.20
N THR A 15 -2.64 -1.36 -15.63
CA THR A 15 -2.78 0.10 -15.77
C THR A 15 -3.79 0.47 -16.86
N ALA A 16 -3.87 -0.31 -17.94
CA ALA A 16 -4.85 -0.07 -19.00
C ALA A 16 -6.30 -0.24 -18.53
N ILE A 17 -6.58 -1.15 -17.59
CA ILE A 17 -7.93 -1.31 -17.01
C ILE A 17 -8.31 -0.07 -16.21
N LEU A 18 -7.39 0.47 -15.42
CA LEU A 18 -7.62 1.70 -14.65
C LEU A 18 -7.89 2.89 -15.59
N ASP A 19 -7.03 3.11 -16.58
CA ASP A 19 -7.16 4.23 -17.52
C ASP A 19 -8.46 4.13 -18.34
N LEU A 20 -8.80 2.92 -18.81
CA LEU A 20 -10.03 2.66 -19.57
C LEU A 20 -11.28 2.88 -18.71
N LEU A 21 -11.29 2.38 -17.46
CA LEU A 21 -12.42 2.56 -16.56
C LEU A 21 -12.62 4.04 -16.20
N CYS A 22 -11.54 4.75 -15.87
CA CYS A 22 -11.59 6.19 -15.58
C CYS A 22 -12.12 6.98 -16.78
N GLY A 23 -11.64 6.67 -18.00
CA GLY A 23 -12.10 7.31 -19.23
C GLY A 23 -13.59 7.07 -19.51
N LEU A 24 -14.07 5.84 -19.31
CA LEU A 24 -15.49 5.50 -19.52
C LEU A 24 -16.41 6.16 -18.49
N VAL A 25 -15.98 6.22 -17.22
CA VAL A 25 -16.73 6.91 -16.17
C VAL A 25 -16.80 8.42 -16.45
N GLN A 26 -15.72 9.04 -16.92
CA GLN A 26 -15.71 10.45 -17.33
C GLN A 26 -16.57 10.73 -18.56
N ALA A 27 -16.60 9.80 -19.52
CA ALA A 27 -17.44 9.88 -20.72
C ALA A 27 -18.93 9.61 -20.43
N GLY A 28 -19.28 9.14 -19.23
CA GLY A 28 -20.65 8.77 -18.88
C GLY A 28 -21.12 7.46 -19.53
N ASP A 29 -20.21 6.65 -20.08
CA ASP A 29 -20.52 5.34 -20.65
C ASP A 29 -20.56 4.27 -19.55
N VAL A 30 -21.69 4.27 -18.84
CA VAL A 30 -21.92 3.41 -17.67
C VAL A 30 -22.03 1.94 -18.06
N GLU A 31 -22.50 1.64 -19.27
CA GLU A 31 -22.70 0.26 -19.71
C GLU A 31 -21.36 -0.42 -20.04
N ALA A 32 -20.46 0.30 -20.73
CA ALA A 32 -19.10 -0.18 -20.96
C ALA A 32 -18.30 -0.25 -19.65
N ALA A 33 -18.46 0.74 -18.75
CA ALA A 33 -17.82 0.72 -17.44
C ALA A 33 -18.29 -0.47 -16.58
N ALA A 34 -19.58 -0.81 -16.59
CA ALA A 34 -20.13 -1.95 -15.86
C ALA A 34 -19.53 -3.29 -16.32
N LYS A 35 -19.26 -3.45 -17.62
CA LYS A 35 -18.61 -4.66 -18.18
C LYS A 35 -17.18 -4.84 -17.67
N LEU A 36 -16.50 -3.76 -17.28
CA LEU A 36 -15.15 -3.77 -16.72
C LEU A 36 -15.10 -3.93 -15.20
N GLN A 37 -16.22 -3.76 -14.50
CA GLN A 37 -16.30 -3.85 -13.04
C GLN A 37 -15.69 -5.13 -12.46
N PRO A 38 -15.93 -6.34 -13.01
CA PRO A 38 -15.32 -7.56 -12.46
C PRO A 38 -13.79 -7.57 -12.59
N ALA A 39 -13.24 -7.02 -13.67
CA ALA A 39 -11.80 -6.92 -13.88
C ALA A 39 -11.17 -5.88 -12.95
N ALA A 40 -11.85 -4.74 -12.76
CA ALA A 40 -11.46 -3.70 -11.80
C ALA A 40 -11.43 -4.23 -10.35
N CYS A 41 -12.43 -5.02 -9.93
CA CYS A 41 -12.44 -5.64 -8.61
C CYS A 41 -11.25 -6.62 -8.41
N LYS A 42 -10.93 -7.43 -9.42
CA LYS A 42 -9.76 -8.33 -9.37
C LYS A 42 -8.45 -7.56 -9.25
N LEU A 43 -8.31 -6.47 -10.01
CA LEU A 43 -7.15 -5.59 -9.92
C LEU A 43 -7.03 -4.94 -8.54
N LEU A 44 -8.14 -4.52 -7.94
CA LEU A 44 -8.15 -3.97 -6.58
C LEU A 44 -7.62 -4.97 -5.54
N THR A 45 -8.02 -6.24 -5.64
CA THR A 45 -7.47 -7.31 -4.80
C THR A 45 -5.97 -7.49 -5.01
N ALA A 46 -5.52 -7.58 -6.26
CA ALA A 46 -4.11 -7.73 -6.60
C ALA A 46 -3.24 -6.56 -6.08
N LEU A 47 -3.75 -5.32 -6.17
CA LEU A 47 -3.09 -4.13 -5.62
C LEU A 47 -2.96 -4.20 -4.10
N ASN A 48 -4.01 -4.64 -3.39
CA ASN A 48 -3.95 -4.80 -1.93
C ASN A 48 -2.94 -5.88 -1.51
N ASP A 49 -2.91 -7.01 -2.22
CA ASP A 49 -1.95 -8.08 -1.95
C ASP A 49 -0.51 -7.63 -2.20
N ALA A 50 -0.27 -6.88 -3.28
CA ALA A 50 1.04 -6.31 -3.60
C ALA A 50 1.50 -5.27 -2.56
N ILE A 51 0.60 -4.39 -2.10
CA ILE A 51 0.90 -3.43 -1.02
C ILE A 51 1.26 -4.19 0.27
N ALA A 52 0.48 -5.20 0.66
CA ALA A 52 0.73 -6.00 1.85
C ALA A 52 2.06 -6.78 1.77
N ALA A 53 2.43 -7.29 0.58
CA ALA A 53 3.72 -7.94 0.36
C ALA A 53 4.89 -6.96 0.52
N LEU A 54 4.79 -5.75 -0.04
CA LEU A 54 5.81 -4.70 0.08
C LEU A 54 5.93 -4.14 1.52
N GLU A 55 4.83 -4.08 2.26
CA GLU A 55 4.84 -3.67 3.67
C GLU A 55 5.54 -4.71 4.55
N LYS A 56 5.38 -6.00 4.25
CA LYS A 56 6.10 -7.09 4.94
C LYS A 56 7.60 -7.10 4.62
N SER A 57 8.02 -6.63 3.45
CA SER A 57 9.45 -6.56 3.07
C SER A 57 10.19 -5.33 3.63
N ARG A 58 9.53 -4.48 4.44
CA ARG A 58 10.11 -3.23 4.97
C ARG A 58 11.21 -3.41 6.00
N PHE A 59 11.36 -4.62 6.56
CA PHE A 59 12.45 -4.95 7.45
C PHE A 59 13.25 -6.08 6.81
N THR A 60 14.42 -5.75 6.26
CA THR A 60 15.46 -6.77 6.12
C THR A 60 15.73 -7.26 7.53
N ASP A 61 15.20 -8.43 7.88
CA ASP A 61 15.45 -9.03 9.18
C ASP A 61 16.92 -9.44 9.23
N TYR A 62 17.73 -8.57 9.82
CA TYR A 62 19.15 -8.78 9.99
C TYR A 62 19.45 -9.83 11.06
N SER A 63 18.46 -10.41 11.75
CA SER A 63 18.67 -11.46 12.76
C SER A 63 19.36 -12.70 12.18
N ALA A 64 19.03 -13.09 10.95
CA ALA A 64 19.68 -14.18 10.24
C ALA A 64 21.14 -13.82 9.90
N SER A 65 21.38 -12.59 9.44
CA SER A 65 22.72 -12.07 9.14
C SER A 65 23.59 -11.96 10.39
N ALA A 66 23.01 -11.55 11.53
CA ALA A 66 23.67 -11.42 12.81
C ALA A 66 24.19 -12.77 13.36
N LYS A 67 23.63 -13.90 12.94
CA LYS A 67 24.13 -15.24 13.28
C LYS A 67 25.44 -15.59 12.55
N ARG A 68 25.67 -14.99 11.37
CA ARG A 68 26.87 -15.24 10.54
C ARG A 68 28.06 -14.36 10.93
N VAL A 69 27.79 -13.21 11.55
CA VAL A 69 28.81 -12.24 11.94
C VAL A 69 29.40 -12.60 13.31
N SER A 70 30.72 -12.72 13.38
CA SER A 70 31.42 -13.02 14.64
C SER A 70 31.82 -11.75 15.40
N HIS A 71 31.90 -10.60 14.73
CA HIS A 71 32.28 -9.34 15.35
C HIS A 71 31.19 -8.84 16.31
N PRO A 72 31.45 -8.67 17.62
CA PRO A 72 30.40 -8.38 18.61
C PRO A 72 29.64 -7.07 18.36
N GLU A 73 30.35 -6.00 17.98
CA GLU A 73 29.72 -4.70 17.71
C GLU A 73 28.86 -4.72 16.45
N VAL A 74 29.36 -5.27 15.33
CA VAL A 74 28.58 -5.46 14.10
C VAL A 74 27.36 -6.33 14.38
N LYS A 75 27.50 -7.39 15.18
CA LYS A 75 26.38 -8.27 15.54
C LYS A 75 25.31 -7.53 16.35
N ARG A 76 25.71 -6.75 17.36
CA ARG A 76 24.78 -5.92 18.14
C ARG A 76 24.10 -4.87 17.26
N TRP A 77 24.86 -4.23 16.39
CA TRP A 77 24.33 -3.25 15.43
C TRP A 77 23.33 -3.86 14.46
N LEU A 78 23.60 -5.03 13.88
CA LEU A 78 22.63 -5.72 13.02
C LEU A 78 21.30 -5.99 13.73
N LEU A 79 21.33 -6.22 15.05
CA LEU A 79 20.14 -6.47 15.86
C LEU A 79 19.52 -5.21 16.47
N SER A 80 20.16 -4.04 16.36
CA SER A 80 19.65 -2.78 16.90
C SER A 80 18.82 -2.02 15.87
N ASP A 81 18.15 -0.97 16.33
CA ASP A 81 17.48 -0.01 15.44
C ASP A 81 18.46 1.04 14.88
N GLU A 82 19.73 1.02 15.31
CA GLU A 82 20.74 1.95 14.81
C GLU A 82 21.02 1.67 13.33
N HIS A 83 21.07 2.76 12.56
CA HIS A 83 21.18 2.68 11.12
C HIS A 83 22.64 2.64 10.64
N GLU A 84 23.54 3.22 11.42
CA GLU A 84 24.96 3.39 11.09
C GLU A 84 25.83 2.91 12.24
N LEU A 85 27.01 2.38 11.91
CA LEU A 85 28.05 1.99 12.86
C LEU A 85 29.41 2.39 12.33
N SER A 86 30.22 3.03 13.17
CA SER A 86 31.62 3.35 12.86
C SER A 86 32.56 2.54 13.74
N LEU A 87 33.39 1.70 13.12
CA LEU A 87 34.35 0.85 13.83
C LEU A 87 35.79 1.20 13.49
N ARG A 88 36.63 1.34 14.51
CA ARG A 88 38.07 1.52 14.32
C ARG A 88 38.76 0.15 14.37
N LEU A 89 39.18 -0.34 13.21
CA LEU A 89 39.66 -1.70 13.03
C LEU A 89 41.04 -1.74 12.36
N SER A 90 41.78 -2.84 12.56
CA SER A 90 43.00 -3.12 11.81
C SER A 90 42.68 -3.55 10.37
N LYS A 91 43.69 -3.59 9.49
CA LYS A 91 43.51 -4.07 8.10
C LYS A 91 42.85 -5.45 8.03
N ASP A 92 43.33 -6.40 8.82
CA ASP A 92 42.83 -7.79 8.79
C ASP A 92 41.43 -7.90 9.39
N ALA A 93 41.13 -7.13 10.44
CA ALA A 93 39.81 -7.12 11.03
C ALA A 93 38.76 -6.50 10.08
N ARG A 94 39.11 -5.43 9.34
CA ARG A 94 38.23 -4.87 8.29
C ARG A 94 37.94 -5.87 7.18
N LEU A 95 38.96 -6.60 6.70
CA LEU A 95 38.79 -7.64 5.69
C LEU A 95 37.90 -8.78 6.20
N SER A 96 38.05 -9.17 7.47
CA SER A 96 37.20 -10.18 8.10
C SER A 96 35.72 -9.74 8.13
N VAL A 97 35.45 -8.52 8.61
CA VAL A 97 34.09 -7.96 8.62
C VAL A 97 33.50 -7.88 7.21
N HIS A 98 34.28 -7.43 6.22
CA HIS A 98 33.84 -7.38 4.83
C HIS A 98 33.41 -8.74 4.28
N ARG A 99 34.17 -9.81 4.57
CA ARG A 99 33.79 -11.18 4.14
C ARG A 99 32.53 -11.68 4.85
N GLN A 100 32.35 -11.31 6.12
CA GLN A 100 31.17 -11.72 6.89
C GLN A 100 29.89 -11.01 6.43
N LEU A 101 30.01 -9.76 5.99
CA LEU A 101 28.91 -8.95 5.48
C LEU A 101 28.62 -9.20 3.98
N GLU A 102 29.37 -10.10 3.32
CA GLU A 102 29.12 -10.43 1.92
C GLU A 102 27.72 -11.03 1.73
N GLY A 103 26.95 -10.39 0.85
CA GLY A 103 25.55 -10.73 0.58
C GLY A 103 24.55 -10.25 1.64
N VAL A 104 24.98 -9.45 2.61
CA VAL A 104 24.10 -8.72 3.52
C VAL A 104 23.79 -7.36 2.90
N ASP A 105 22.55 -6.89 3.00
CA ASP A 105 22.09 -5.58 2.51
C ASP A 105 22.62 -4.45 3.39
N VAL A 106 23.92 -4.23 3.36
CA VAL A 106 24.64 -3.18 4.09
C VAL A 106 25.64 -2.53 3.18
N ASP A 107 25.69 -1.20 3.22
CA ASP A 107 26.76 -0.43 2.62
C ASP A 107 27.92 -0.35 3.61
N HIS A 108 29.15 -0.42 3.10
CA HIS A 108 30.33 -0.23 3.93
C HIS A 108 31.44 0.50 3.19
N GLU A 109 32.03 1.47 3.87
CA GLU A 109 33.16 2.23 3.36
C GLU A 109 34.28 2.32 4.40
N THR A 110 35.52 2.46 3.93
CA THR A 110 36.68 2.70 4.80
C THR A 110 37.20 4.09 4.54
N THR A 111 36.84 5.05 5.41
CA THR A 111 37.03 6.49 5.17
C THR A 111 38.38 7.03 5.64
N ALA A 112 38.95 6.50 6.73
CA ALA A 112 40.21 6.99 7.28
C ALA A 112 41.23 5.86 7.42
N ARG A 113 42.45 6.05 6.91
CA ARG A 113 43.59 5.13 7.08
C ARG A 113 44.71 5.90 7.80
N SER A 114 44.99 5.51 9.04
CA SER A 114 46.10 6.05 9.82
C SER A 114 46.96 4.88 10.31
N GLY A 115 48.11 4.70 9.64
CA GLY A 115 48.98 3.54 9.89
C GLY A 115 48.28 2.20 9.61
N THR A 116 48.32 1.30 10.59
CA THR A 116 47.72 -0.05 10.52
C THR A 116 46.21 -0.06 10.81
N MET A 117 45.67 1.04 11.33
CA MET A 117 44.28 1.18 11.76
C MET A 117 43.49 2.06 10.79
N GLY A 118 42.18 1.84 10.76
CA GLY A 118 41.29 2.61 9.92
C GLY A 118 39.85 2.45 10.33
N THR A 119 39.05 3.47 10.03
CA THR A 119 37.64 3.51 10.38
C THR A 119 36.83 2.91 9.25
N MET A 120 36.03 1.90 9.57
CA MET A 120 35.02 1.31 8.69
C MET A 120 33.66 1.83 9.12
N ALA A 121 32.99 2.56 8.24
CA ALA A 121 31.60 2.95 8.42
C ALA A 121 30.73 1.89 7.75
N LEU A 122 29.72 1.43 8.48
CA LEU A 122 28.69 0.49 8.03
C LEU A 122 27.35 1.20 8.07
N LYS A 123 26.53 1.03 7.04
CA LYS A 123 25.18 1.57 6.96
C LYS A 123 24.22 0.46 6.53
N LYS A 124 23.09 0.30 7.21
CA LYS A 124 22.07 -0.67 6.79
C LYS A 124 21.47 -0.19 5.47
N GLY A 125 21.15 -1.10 4.55
CA GLY A 125 20.52 -0.74 3.29
C GLY A 125 19.20 -0.01 3.52
N GLU A 126 19.16 1.31 3.27
CA GLU A 126 17.89 2.05 3.13
C GLU A 126 17.23 1.74 1.79
N SER A 127 18.03 1.34 0.79
CA SER A 127 17.65 1.32 -0.62
C SER A 127 16.42 0.45 -0.91
N ILE A 128 16.37 -0.76 -0.34
CA ILE A 128 15.21 -1.66 -0.52
C ILE A 128 13.98 -1.13 0.25
N GLY A 129 14.18 -0.59 1.45
CA GLY A 129 13.11 -0.04 2.28
C GLY A 129 12.47 1.22 1.68
N ALA A 130 13.29 2.19 1.28
CA ALA A 130 12.86 3.42 0.62
C ALA A 130 12.21 3.14 -0.73
N PHE A 131 12.78 2.23 -1.53
CA PHE A 131 12.16 1.78 -2.78
C PHE A 131 10.82 1.09 -2.54
N ALA A 132 10.73 0.17 -1.56
CA ALA A 132 9.48 -0.48 -1.20
C ALA A 132 8.43 0.51 -0.69
N GLN A 133 8.84 1.55 0.05
CA GLN A 133 7.96 2.64 0.48
C GLN A 133 7.43 3.45 -0.70
N GLN A 134 8.30 3.88 -1.60
CA GLN A 134 7.91 4.62 -2.82
C GLN A 134 6.98 3.77 -3.69
N ARG A 135 7.30 2.48 -3.87
CA ARG A 135 6.49 1.54 -4.64
C ARG A 135 5.12 1.33 -3.98
N ALA A 136 5.07 1.12 -2.67
CA ALA A 136 3.82 0.98 -1.95
C ALA A 136 2.98 2.27 -1.99
N ALA A 137 3.61 3.45 -1.96
CA ALA A 137 2.91 4.72 -2.12
C ALA A 137 2.25 4.84 -3.51
N GLU A 138 2.96 4.49 -4.57
CA GLU A 138 2.40 4.49 -5.93
C GLU A 138 1.26 3.48 -6.08
N LEU A 139 1.40 2.26 -5.55
CA LEU A 139 0.32 1.27 -5.59
C LEU A 139 -0.92 1.72 -4.78
N ARG A 140 -0.73 2.43 -3.66
CA ARG A 140 -1.85 3.03 -2.89
C ARG A 140 -2.57 4.09 -3.73
N ARG A 141 -1.83 4.94 -4.44
CA ARG A 141 -2.41 5.93 -5.36
C ARG A 141 -3.29 5.28 -6.41
N GLN A 142 -2.77 4.25 -7.09
CA GLN A 142 -3.51 3.49 -8.11
C GLN A 142 -4.76 2.81 -7.52
N ARG A 143 -4.66 2.22 -6.33
CA ARG A 143 -5.79 1.63 -5.61
C ARG A 143 -6.87 2.67 -5.30
N ASP A 144 -6.48 3.85 -4.84
CA ASP A 144 -7.41 4.91 -4.44
C ASP A 144 -8.11 5.53 -5.67
N GLU A 145 -7.39 5.69 -6.78
CA GLU A 145 -7.96 6.07 -8.08
C GLU A 145 -8.99 5.04 -8.57
N LEU A 146 -8.63 3.74 -8.55
CA LEU A 146 -9.52 2.66 -8.96
C LEU A 146 -10.79 2.58 -8.09
N ARG A 147 -10.63 2.72 -6.77
CA ARG A 147 -11.75 2.73 -5.84
C ARG A 147 -12.69 3.91 -6.08
N SER A 148 -12.12 5.08 -6.37
CA SER A 148 -12.89 6.29 -6.67
C SER A 148 -13.70 6.13 -7.97
N ALA A 149 -13.10 5.55 -9.01
CA ALA A 149 -13.79 5.25 -10.27
C ALA A 149 -14.96 4.28 -10.08
N LEU A 150 -14.77 3.22 -9.28
CA LEU A 150 -15.83 2.26 -8.97
C LEU A 150 -17.00 2.90 -8.20
N VAL A 151 -16.71 3.75 -7.21
CA VAL A 151 -17.74 4.49 -6.45
C VAL A 151 -18.50 5.47 -7.34
N ALA A 152 -17.79 6.18 -8.23
CA ALA A 152 -18.40 7.11 -9.17
C ALA A 152 -19.35 6.38 -10.14
N MET A 153 -18.94 5.22 -10.66
CA MET A 153 -19.77 4.38 -11.51
C MET A 153 -21.04 3.92 -10.78
N GLU A 154 -20.94 3.43 -9.54
CA GLU A 154 -22.10 3.04 -8.74
C GLU A 154 -23.06 4.22 -8.52
N HIS A 155 -22.51 5.42 -8.29
CA HIS A 155 -23.32 6.62 -8.12
C HIS A 155 -24.09 6.97 -9.40
N ILE A 156 -23.44 6.97 -10.56
CA ILE A 156 -24.08 7.25 -11.85
C ILE A 156 -25.17 6.21 -12.15
N GLN A 157 -24.94 4.92 -11.85
CA GLN A 157 -25.96 3.88 -12.01
C GLN A 157 -27.20 4.14 -11.14
N ARG A 158 -27.01 4.56 -9.88
CA ARG A 158 -28.14 4.89 -8.98
C ARG A 158 -28.89 6.16 -9.40
N VAL A 159 -28.18 7.20 -9.84
CA VAL A 159 -28.83 8.46 -10.26
C VAL A 159 -29.52 8.29 -11.62
N GLY A 160 -28.90 7.59 -12.58
CA GLY A 160 -29.48 7.30 -13.89
C GLY A 160 -30.74 6.45 -13.85
N THR A 161 -30.82 5.50 -12.90
CA THR A 161 -32.04 4.70 -12.67
C THR A 161 -33.15 5.51 -11.99
N THR A 162 -32.81 6.53 -11.20
CA THR A 162 -33.80 7.39 -10.53
C THR A 162 -34.43 8.40 -11.51
N ALA A 163 -33.68 8.87 -12.52
CA ALA A 163 -34.18 9.83 -13.51
C ALA A 163 -35.21 9.23 -14.51
N MET A 164 -35.18 7.92 -14.75
CA MET A 164 -36.14 7.24 -15.65
C MET A 164 -37.40 6.72 -14.94
N GLY A 165 -37.48 6.79 -13.61
CA GLY A 165 -38.66 6.40 -12.84
C GLY A 165 -39.69 7.52 -12.62
N GLY A 166 -39.40 8.75 -13.06
CA GLY A 166 -40.18 9.96 -12.73
C GLY A 166 -41.09 10.51 -13.83
N SER A 167 -41.23 9.85 -14.98
CA SER A 167 -42.08 10.33 -16.10
C SER A 167 -43.01 9.22 -16.58
N GLY A 168 -44.02 8.89 -15.76
CA GLY A 168 -44.99 7.86 -16.11
C GLY A 168 -46.02 7.57 -15.03
N ALA A 169 -46.71 8.59 -14.52
CA ALA A 169 -47.91 8.38 -13.70
C ALA A 169 -48.95 9.51 -13.92
N LEU A 170 -49.35 9.72 -15.17
CA LEU A 170 -50.69 10.23 -15.46
C LEU A 170 -51.58 9.03 -15.74
N ALA A 171 -52.00 8.35 -14.67
CA ALA A 171 -53.08 7.40 -14.72
C ALA A 171 -54.18 7.91 -13.79
N SER A 172 -55.20 8.48 -14.42
CA SER A 172 -56.52 8.71 -13.88
C SER A 172 -57.03 7.48 -13.12
N SER A 173 -57.36 7.62 -11.85
CA SER A 173 -58.32 6.76 -11.16
C SER A 173 -58.92 7.54 -9.98
N SER A 174 -60.22 7.75 -10.10
CA SER A 174 -61.12 8.37 -9.15
C SER A 174 -61.45 7.45 -7.96
N ILE A 175 -61.95 8.07 -6.88
CA ILE A 175 -62.83 7.51 -5.83
C ILE A 175 -62.14 6.86 -4.61
N GLY A 176 -62.22 7.59 -3.49
CA GLY A 176 -62.96 7.13 -2.30
C GLY A 176 -62.20 6.33 -1.25
N GLY A 177 -62.20 6.84 0.00
CA GLY A 177 -62.01 5.99 1.17
C GLY A 177 -61.21 6.62 2.30
N SER A 178 -61.90 7.33 3.19
CA SER A 178 -61.44 7.72 4.52
C SER A 178 -60.96 6.51 5.34
N ALA A 179 -59.90 6.67 6.14
CA ALA A 179 -59.87 6.20 7.53
C ALA A 179 -58.63 6.66 8.29
N SER A 180 -58.89 7.28 9.43
CA SER A 180 -57.97 7.70 10.48
C SER A 180 -57.18 6.55 11.12
N SER A 181 -55.99 6.88 11.62
CA SER A 181 -55.68 6.98 13.07
C SER A 181 -54.34 6.37 13.50
N LYS A 182 -53.69 7.11 14.41
CA LYS A 182 -52.79 6.67 15.49
C LYS A 182 -51.50 5.94 15.10
N VAL A 183 -50.39 6.67 15.12
CA VAL A 183 -49.11 6.14 15.62
C VAL A 183 -48.61 7.09 16.68
N GLY A 184 -48.53 6.57 17.91
CA GLY A 184 -47.90 7.23 19.03
C GLY A 184 -46.45 6.77 19.21
N SER A 185 -45.85 7.40 20.21
CA SER A 185 -44.62 7.06 20.92
C SER A 185 -43.33 7.70 20.41
N GLU A 186 -43.08 8.83 21.04
CA GLU A 186 -41.78 9.40 21.38
C GLU A 186 -40.80 8.37 21.98
N ALA A 187 -39.52 8.65 21.73
CA ALA A 187 -38.28 8.29 22.46
C ALA A 187 -37.20 7.96 21.40
N SER A 188 -35.97 8.47 21.40
CA SER A 188 -35.19 9.11 22.44
C SER A 188 -34.06 9.89 21.78
N THR A 189 -33.98 11.19 22.06
CA THR A 189 -32.85 12.05 21.70
C THR A 189 -31.78 12.00 22.78
N LYS A 190 -30.57 11.60 22.36
CA LYS A 190 -29.32 12.40 22.49
C LYS A 190 -28.78 12.72 23.90
N LYS A 191 -27.58 12.20 24.18
CA LYS A 191 -26.44 12.87 24.90
C LYS A 191 -25.22 11.92 24.81
N ARG A 192 -24.12 12.21 24.08
CA ARG A 192 -22.96 13.10 24.42
C ARG A 192 -22.74 13.17 25.94
N LYS A 193 -21.56 12.88 26.51
CA LYS A 193 -20.23 13.41 26.20
C LYS A 193 -19.21 12.70 27.12
N ALA A 194 -17.97 12.52 26.65
CA ALA A 194 -16.81 12.16 27.45
C ALA A 194 -16.43 13.28 28.46
N ALA A 195 -15.83 12.91 29.59
CA ALA A 195 -14.65 13.57 30.19
C ALA A 195 -14.27 12.95 31.56
N VAL A 196 -12.95 12.78 31.73
CA VAL A 196 -12.13 12.48 32.92
C VAL A 196 -12.11 11.04 33.40
#